data_AF-A4NW32-F1
#
_entry.id   AF-A4NW32-F1
#
_cell.length_a   1.000
_cell.length_b   1.000
_cell.length_c   1.000
_cell.angle_alpha   90.00
_cell.angle_beta   90.00
_cell.angle_gamma   90.00
#
_symmetry.space_group_name_H-M   'P 1'
#
loop_
_entity.id
_entity.type
_entity.pdbx_description
1 polymer ?
#
loop_
_entity_poly.entity_id
_entity_poly.type
_entity_poly.pdbx_seq_one_letter_code
_entity_poly.pdbx_strand_id
1 'polypeptide(L)'
;MAAMSLVAHNFWLLFIAIGLYASVNSAGMPIGDSLASTWQRQIGLDYGKVRLIGSSAFILGVVVFGGMIGWVGEQNIVWILTALLSFYTIIQLLKPTIPPKDEIPEDGVQNDVGFIALLKNPMTLRVMVAVGLIQGSHAAYYVYSTIYWTSIGISVSQTSLLWGIGVLAEIVLFFFSRRLFQNISISVLLYISAFACVGRWAVIGYIEDFLVDILIATYAQFNLCRVPLCDCTLYHHATAKPYCEVTRFV
;
A
#
# COMPACT_ATOMS: atom_id res chain seq x y z
N MET A 1 22.51 8.02 22.21
CA MET A 1 21.92 9.38 22.31
C MET A 1 22.70 10.41 21.50
N ALA A 2 24.03 10.52 21.63
CA ALA A 2 24.82 11.52 20.91
C ALA A 2 24.74 11.42 19.37
N ALA A 3 24.88 10.22 18.79
CA ALA A 3 24.81 10.06 17.33
C ALA A 3 23.41 10.38 16.76
N MET A 4 22.34 9.97 17.45
CA MET A 4 20.96 10.24 17.02
C MET A 4 20.59 11.73 17.18
N SER A 5 21.05 12.36 18.25
CA SER A 5 20.91 13.81 18.46
C SER A 5 21.68 14.60 17.40
N LEU A 6 22.90 14.18 17.05
CA LEU A 6 23.72 14.86 16.05
C LEU A 6 23.12 14.77 14.64
N VAL A 7 22.53 13.62 14.28
CA VAL A 7 21.76 13.45 13.04
C VAL A 7 20.47 14.27 13.08
N ALA A 8 19.77 14.32 14.21
CA ALA A 8 18.53 15.09 14.34
C ALA A 8 18.73 16.61 14.24
N HIS A 9 19.88 17.14 14.70
CA HIS A 9 20.18 18.57 14.65
C HIS A 9 20.75 19.05 13.30
N ASN A 10 21.16 18.15 12.41
CA ASN A 10 21.70 18.51 11.11
C ASN A 10 20.78 18.02 9.99
N PHE A 11 20.10 18.97 9.33
CA PHE A 11 19.14 18.71 8.25
C PHE A 11 19.69 17.76 7.18
N TRP A 12 20.94 17.96 6.74
CA TRP A 12 21.53 17.15 5.67
C TRP A 12 21.76 15.69 6.09
N LEU A 13 22.19 15.47 7.34
CA LEU A 13 22.35 14.12 7.87
C LEU A 13 21.01 13.42 8.02
N LEU A 14 19.99 14.13 8.51
CA LEU A 14 18.63 13.59 8.62
C LEU A 14 18.06 13.25 7.24
N PHE A 15 18.24 14.14 6.25
CA PHE A 15 17.79 13.93 4.88
C PHE A 15 18.43 12.69 4.25
N ILE A 16 19.75 12.53 4.35
CA ILE A 16 20.47 11.37 3.83
C ILE A 16 20.02 10.09 4.57
N ALA A 17 19.89 10.14 5.89
CA ALA A 17 19.47 8.98 6.68
C ALA A 17 18.07 8.49 6.29
N ILE A 18 17.10 9.41 6.19
CA ILE A 18 15.73 9.08 5.76
C ILE A 18 15.71 8.61 4.30
N GLY A 19 16.49 9.23 3.41
CA GLY A 19 16.60 8.84 2.01
C GLY A 19 17.16 7.43 1.81
N LEU A 20 18.19 7.06 2.58
CA LEU A 20 18.74 5.71 2.61
C LEU A 20 17.72 4.70 3.14
N TYR A 21 17.06 5.02 4.26
CA TYR A 21 15.99 4.18 4.82
C TYR A 21 14.86 3.95 3.80
N ALA A 22 14.38 5.02 3.16
CA ALA A 22 13.32 4.94 2.17
C ALA A 22 13.75 4.11 0.95
N SER A 23 14.98 4.27 0.47
CA SER A 23 15.52 3.50 -0.66
C SER A 23 15.54 1.99 -0.38
N VAL A 24 15.96 1.60 0.83
CA VAL A 24 15.99 0.18 1.25
C VAL A 24 14.57 -0.34 1.49
N ASN A 25 13.70 0.44 2.14
CA ASN A 25 12.35 0.01 2.49
C ASN A 25 11.41 -0.08 1.26
N SER A 26 11.66 0.71 0.21
CA SER A 26 10.83 0.75 -1.01
C SER A 26 10.70 -0.59 -1.72
N ALA A 27 11.71 -1.45 -1.63
CA ALA A 27 11.70 -2.79 -2.24
C ALA A 27 10.91 -3.83 -1.42
N GLY A 28 10.58 -3.55 -0.15
CA GLY A 28 9.96 -4.53 0.74
C GLY A 28 8.58 -4.98 0.26
N MET A 29 7.70 -4.04 -0.09
CA MET A 29 6.36 -4.35 -0.63
C MET A 29 6.40 -5.14 -1.95
N PRO A 30 7.10 -4.69 -3.02
CA PRO A 30 7.09 -5.41 -4.29
C PRO A 30 7.72 -6.81 -4.20
N ILE A 31 8.72 -7.00 -3.33
CA ILE A 31 9.29 -8.34 -3.07
C ILE A 31 8.25 -9.24 -2.39
N GLY A 32 7.54 -8.73 -1.37
CA GLY A 32 6.48 -9.46 -0.68
C GLY A 32 5.35 -9.89 -1.61
N ASP A 33 4.87 -8.98 -2.46
CA ASP A 33 3.83 -9.27 -3.45
C ASP A 33 4.31 -10.28 -4.50
N SER A 34 5.57 -10.17 -4.96
CA SER A 34 6.17 -11.12 -5.90
C SER A 34 6.25 -12.52 -5.29
N LEU A 35 6.74 -12.66 -4.06
CA LEU A 35 6.79 -13.94 -3.33
C LEU A 35 5.41 -14.54 -3.12
N ALA A 36 4.41 -13.73 -2.75
CA ALA A 36 3.06 -14.19 -2.58
C ALA A 36 2.47 -14.72 -3.90
N SER A 37 2.78 -14.08 -5.02
CA SER A 37 2.37 -14.54 -6.36
C SER A 37 3.04 -15.87 -6.75
N THR A 38 4.32 -16.05 -6.41
CA THR A 38 5.06 -17.30 -6.62
C THR A 38 4.46 -18.43 -5.79
N TRP A 39 4.17 -18.19 -4.51
CA TRP A 39 3.55 -19.21 -3.65
C TRP A 39 2.08 -19.47 -4.00
N GLN A 40 1.34 -18.49 -4.51
CA GLN A 40 0.01 -18.73 -5.07
C GLN A 40 0.07 -19.78 -6.19
N ARG A 41 1.08 -19.71 -7.07
CA ARG A 41 1.29 -20.67 -8.15
C ARG A 41 1.79 -22.03 -7.66
N GLN A 42 2.69 -22.05 -6.68
CA GLN A 42 3.35 -23.29 -6.21
C GLN A 42 2.50 -24.13 -5.25
N ILE A 43 1.78 -23.48 -4.33
CA ILE A 43 1.06 -24.15 -3.25
C ILE A 43 -0.42 -23.80 -3.20
N GLY A 44 -0.94 -23.07 -4.20
CA GLY A 44 -2.34 -22.65 -4.24
C GLY A 44 -2.70 -21.67 -3.12
N LEU A 45 -1.72 -20.86 -2.68
CA LEU A 45 -1.92 -19.87 -1.61
C LEU A 45 -3.04 -18.88 -2.00
N ASP A 46 -4.06 -18.78 -1.16
CA ASP A 46 -5.16 -17.84 -1.35
C ASP A 46 -4.69 -16.42 -1.01
N TYR A 47 -4.26 -15.68 -2.03
CA TYR A 47 -3.71 -14.32 -1.90
C TYR A 47 -4.67 -13.38 -1.14
N GLY A 48 -5.99 -13.53 -1.34
CA GLY A 48 -6.99 -12.73 -0.64
C GLY A 48 -6.96 -12.95 0.88
N LYS A 49 -6.83 -14.19 1.33
CA LYS A 49 -6.71 -14.52 2.77
C LYS A 49 -5.41 -14.00 3.39
N VAL A 50 -4.29 -14.13 2.68
CA VAL A 50 -3.00 -13.62 3.14
C VAL A 50 -3.05 -12.11 3.36
N ARG A 51 -3.66 -11.39 2.41
CA ARG A 51 -3.86 -9.96 2.51
C ARG A 51 -4.77 -9.57 3.67
N LEU A 52 -5.87 -10.30 3.88
CA LEU A 52 -6.79 -10.10 5.00
C LEU A 52 -6.08 -10.22 6.36
N ILE A 53 -5.26 -11.27 6.53
CA ILE A 53 -4.46 -11.48 7.75
C ILE A 53 -3.47 -10.33 7.93
N GLY A 54 -2.79 -9.91 6.86
CA GLY A 54 -1.86 -8.77 6.90
C GLY A 54 -2.53 -7.47 7.33
N SER A 55 -3.69 -7.13 6.75
CA SER A 55 -4.48 -5.96 7.14
C SER A 55 -5.01 -6.06 8.57
N SER A 56 -5.39 -7.26 9.02
CA SER A 56 -5.85 -7.48 10.40
C SER A 56 -4.71 -7.28 11.41
N ALA A 57 -3.52 -7.81 11.10
CA ALA A 57 -2.31 -7.58 11.89
C ALA A 57 -1.90 -6.10 11.91
N PHE A 58 -2.08 -5.38 10.80
CA PHE A 58 -1.86 -3.93 10.75
C PHE A 58 -2.80 -3.17 11.68
N ILE A 59 -4.12 -3.44 11.64
CA ILE A 59 -5.10 -2.79 12.53
C ILE A 59 -4.72 -3.03 13.99
N LEU A 60 -4.46 -4.29 14.36
CA LEU A 60 -4.03 -4.63 15.71
C LEU A 60 -2.75 -3.90 16.11
N GLY A 61 -1.75 -3.86 15.22
CA GLY A 61 -0.50 -3.15 15.44
C GLY A 61 -0.72 -1.65 15.69
N VAL A 62 -1.44 -0.97 14.79
CA VAL A 62 -1.68 0.47 14.91
C VAL A 62 -2.45 0.81 16.19
N VAL A 63 -3.44 0.01 16.58
CA VAL A 63 -4.21 0.24 17.81
C VAL A 63 -3.35 0.00 19.06
N VAL A 64 -2.61 -1.11 19.11
CA VAL A 64 -1.76 -1.47 20.26
C VAL A 64 -0.61 -0.48 20.41
N PHE A 65 0.14 -0.23 19.35
CA PHE A 65 1.30 0.67 19.40
C PHE A 65 0.88 2.14 19.50
N GLY A 66 -0.23 2.54 18.88
CA GLY A 66 -0.81 3.88 19.06
C GLY A 66 -1.24 4.15 20.51
N GLY A 67 -1.88 3.18 21.16
CA GLY A 67 -2.19 3.25 22.59
C GLY A 67 -0.94 3.29 23.47
N MET A 68 0.04 2.44 23.16
CA MET A 68 1.32 2.39 23.89
C MET A 68 2.10 3.71 23.80
N ILE A 69 2.13 4.35 22.62
CA ILE A 69 2.76 5.67 22.43
C ILE A 69 2.06 6.72 23.31
N GLY A 70 0.74 6.65 23.44
CA GLY A 70 -0.02 7.54 24.31
C GLY A 70 0.36 7.42 25.80
N TRP A 71 0.84 6.26 26.25
CA TRP A 71 1.25 6.04 27.66
C TRP A 71 2.73 6.29 27.90
N VAL A 72 3.59 5.85 26.97
CA VAL A 72 5.05 5.88 27.10
C VAL A 72 5.63 7.24 26.68
N GLY A 73 4.82 8.09 26.05
CA GLY A 73 5.19 9.43 25.60
C GLY A 73 5.86 9.42 24.22
N GLU A 74 5.63 10.49 23.46
CA GLU A 74 6.07 10.63 22.07
C GLU A 74 7.59 10.59 21.90
N GLN A 75 8.35 10.98 22.94
CA GLN A 75 9.81 10.95 22.95
C GLN A 75 10.39 9.53 22.73
N ASN A 76 9.61 8.49 23.05
CA ASN A 76 10.05 7.10 22.95
C ASN A 76 9.67 6.41 21.64
N ILE A 77 8.99 7.10 20.72
CA ILE A 77 8.58 6.55 19.41
C ILE A 77 9.78 5.95 18.67
N VAL A 78 10.92 6.64 18.69
CA VAL A 78 12.13 6.18 17.99
C VAL A 78 12.65 4.85 18.55
N TRP A 79 12.58 4.65 19.87
CA TRP A 79 12.99 3.40 20.50
C TRP A 79 12.03 2.26 20.18
N ILE A 80 10.72 2.54 20.18
CA ILE A 80 9.68 1.59 19.80
C ILE A 80 9.88 1.13 18.35
N LEU A 81 10.10 2.08 17.43
CA LEU A 81 10.39 1.78 16.02
C LEU A 81 11.67 0.97 15.85
N THR A 82 12.74 1.32 16.59
CA THR A 82 14.01 0.58 16.54
C THR A 82 13.82 -0.87 17.01
N ALA A 83 13.06 -1.08 18.10
CA ALA A 83 12.75 -2.42 18.61
C ALA A 83 11.89 -3.23 17.63
N LEU A 84 10.91 -2.59 16.97
CA LEU A 84 10.09 -3.25 15.96
C LEU A 84 10.88 -3.63 14.71
N LEU A 85 11.76 -2.74 14.24
CA LEU A 85 12.61 -3.02 13.07
C LEU A 85 13.66 -4.09 13.37
N SER A 86 14.23 -4.12 14.58
CA SER A 86 15.15 -5.19 14.97
C SER A 86 14.41 -6.52 15.08
N PHE A 87 13.21 -6.55 15.67
CA PHE A 87 12.37 -7.74 15.71
C PHE A 87 11.98 -8.23 14.31
N TYR A 88 11.59 -7.33 13.42
CA TYR A 88 11.32 -7.63 12.01
C TYR A 88 12.54 -8.22 11.30
N THR A 89 13.74 -7.72 11.59
CA THR A 89 15.00 -8.25 11.05
C THR A 89 15.28 -9.67 11.55
N ILE A 90 15.02 -9.93 12.85
CA ILE A 90 15.17 -11.27 13.44
C ILE A 90 14.21 -12.26 12.78
N ILE A 91 12.96 -11.85 12.53
CA ILE A 91 11.98 -12.69 11.83
C ILE A 91 12.43 -13.00 10.40
N GLN A 92 12.98 -12.02 9.68
CA GLN A 92 13.47 -12.23 8.32
C GLN A 92 14.66 -13.20 8.22
N LEU A 93 15.42 -13.40 9.31
CA LEU A 93 16.48 -14.41 9.37
C LEU A 93 15.92 -15.84 9.40
N LEU A 94 14.64 -16.01 9.69
CA LEU A 94 13.98 -17.32 9.64
C LEU A 94 13.83 -17.74 8.17
N LYS A 95 14.40 -18.91 7.84
CA LYS A 95 14.33 -19.45 6.48
C LYS A 95 12.90 -19.95 6.20
N PRO A 96 12.29 -19.59 5.05
CA PRO A 96 10.98 -20.11 4.69
C PRO A 96 11.04 -21.62 4.51
N THR A 97 10.03 -22.32 5.01
CA THR A 97 9.91 -23.79 4.95
C THR A 97 9.81 -24.31 3.52
N ILE A 98 9.28 -23.49 2.60
CA ILE A 98 9.23 -23.78 1.17
C ILE A 98 10.00 -22.67 0.46
N PRO A 99 11.21 -22.96 -0.07
CA PRO A 99 11.95 -21.95 -0.81
C PRO A 99 11.16 -21.60 -2.08
N PRO A 100 11.03 -20.30 -2.42
CA PRO A 100 10.46 -19.90 -3.69
C PRO A 100 11.33 -20.48 -4.80
N LYS A 101 10.77 -21.37 -5.63
CA LYS A 101 11.45 -21.82 -6.85
C LYS A 101 11.34 -20.72 -7.90
N ASP A 102 12.47 -20.38 -8.51
CA ASP A 102 12.50 -19.53 -9.70
C ASP A 102 11.71 -20.20 -10.83
N GLU A 103 10.96 -19.40 -11.58
CA GLU A 103 10.30 -19.87 -12.80
C GLU A 103 11.39 -20.25 -13.82
N ILE A 104 11.64 -21.54 -13.98
CA ILE A 104 12.36 -22.04 -15.15
C ILE A 104 11.36 -21.93 -16.30
N PRO A 105 11.59 -21.09 -17.33
CA PRO A 105 10.67 -21.00 -18.44
C PRO A 105 10.53 -22.37 -19.10
N GLU A 106 9.31 -22.90 -19.19
CA GLU A 106 9.06 -24.23 -19.79
C GLU A 106 9.55 -24.33 -21.26
N ASP A 107 9.72 -23.19 -21.94
CA ASP A 107 10.07 -23.12 -23.37
C ASP A 107 11.39 -22.38 -23.69
N GLY A 108 12.22 -22.02 -22.70
CA GLY A 108 13.50 -21.32 -22.95
C GLY A 108 13.37 -19.94 -23.61
N VAL A 109 12.15 -19.42 -23.81
CA VAL A 109 11.89 -18.05 -24.25
C VAL A 109 12.05 -17.14 -23.04
N GLN A 110 13.25 -16.59 -22.85
CA GLN A 110 13.40 -15.38 -22.06
C GLN A 110 12.61 -14.28 -22.76
N ASN A 111 11.42 -13.98 -22.24
CA ASN A 111 10.68 -12.77 -22.62
C ASN A 111 11.45 -11.58 -22.05
N ASP A 112 12.51 -11.19 -22.74
CA ASP A 112 13.41 -10.09 -22.39
C ASP A 112 12.75 -8.75 -22.79
N VAL A 113 11.52 -8.55 -22.31
CA VAL A 113 10.79 -7.30 -22.52
C VAL A 113 11.46 -6.26 -21.63
N GLY A 114 12.45 -5.57 -22.18
CA GLY A 114 13.21 -4.57 -21.43
C GLY A 114 12.29 -3.52 -20.81
N PHE A 115 12.63 -3.06 -19.59
CA PHE A 115 11.87 -2.04 -18.85
C PHE A 115 11.52 -0.81 -19.71
N ILE A 116 12.47 -0.38 -20.54
CA ILE A 116 12.28 0.75 -21.46
C ILE A 116 11.24 0.44 -22.56
N ALA A 117 11.18 -0.80 -23.05
CA ALA A 117 10.18 -1.21 -24.03
C ALA A 117 8.76 -1.22 -23.44
N LEU A 118 8.63 -1.61 -22.17
CA LEU A 118 7.36 -1.52 -21.42
C LEU A 118 6.91 -0.06 -21.24
N LEU A 119 7.83 0.86 -20.89
CA LEU A 119 7.51 2.29 -20.77
C LEU A 119 7.17 2.97 -22.11
N LYS A 120 7.74 2.48 -23.22
CA LYS A 120 7.43 2.99 -24.57
C LYS A 120 6.02 2.62 -25.03
N ASN A 121 5.37 1.65 -24.40
CA ASN A 121 3.98 1.32 -24.70
C ASN A 121 3.06 2.45 -24.19
N PRO A 122 2.30 3.12 -25.09
CA PRO A 122 1.47 4.26 -24.71
C PRO A 122 0.36 3.89 -23.71
N MET A 123 -0.10 2.64 -23.71
CA MET A 123 -1.09 2.19 -22.74
C MET A 123 -0.47 2.05 -21.35
N THR A 124 0.67 1.38 -21.23
CA THR A 124 1.40 1.20 -19.97
C THR A 124 1.74 2.55 -19.36
N LEU A 125 2.22 3.50 -20.17
CA LEU A 125 2.55 4.84 -19.71
C LEU A 125 1.32 5.59 -19.17
N ARG A 126 0.18 5.53 -19.87
CA ARG A 126 -1.08 6.17 -19.41
C ARG A 126 -1.53 5.61 -18.07
N VAL A 127 -1.49 4.29 -17.90
CA VAL A 127 -1.88 3.64 -16.64
C VAL A 127 -0.89 4.00 -15.53
N MET A 128 0.42 3.96 -15.80
CA MET A 128 1.44 4.35 -14.83
C MET A 128 1.28 5.81 -14.37
N VAL A 129 1.03 6.73 -15.29
CA VAL A 129 0.80 8.15 -14.95
C VAL A 129 -0.48 8.29 -14.12
N ALA A 130 -1.58 7.66 -14.52
CA ALA A 130 -2.85 7.73 -13.78
C ALA A 130 -2.70 7.17 -12.36
N VAL A 131 -2.13 5.96 -12.21
CA VAL A 131 -1.88 5.34 -10.91
C VAL A 131 -0.88 6.17 -10.10
N GLY A 132 0.17 6.69 -10.72
CA GLY A 132 1.16 7.55 -10.05
C GLY A 132 0.55 8.82 -9.47
N LEU A 133 -0.35 9.48 -10.21
CA LEU A 133 -1.07 10.67 -9.73
C LEU A 133 -2.01 10.33 -8.56
N ILE A 134 -2.77 9.25 -8.68
CA ILE A 134 -3.68 8.78 -7.61
C ILE A 134 -2.88 8.42 -6.35
N GLN A 135 -1.80 7.65 -6.50
CA GLN A 135 -0.93 7.24 -5.39
C GLN A 135 -0.20 8.43 -4.78
N GLY A 136 0.25 9.41 -5.57
CA GLY A 136 0.88 10.64 -5.08
C GLY A 136 -0.08 11.48 -4.22
N SER A 137 -1.33 11.62 -4.67
CA SER A 137 -2.41 12.26 -3.89
C SER A 137 -2.65 11.54 -2.55
N HIS A 138 -2.61 10.21 -2.57
CA HIS A 138 -2.75 9.40 -1.36
C HIS A 138 -1.53 9.51 -0.43
N ALA A 139 -0.32 9.61 -0.98
CA ALA A 139 0.91 9.80 -0.20
C ALA A 139 0.88 11.14 0.55
N ALA A 140 0.42 12.21 -0.10
CA ALA A 140 0.19 13.49 0.55
C ALA A 140 -0.80 13.36 1.72
N TYR A 141 -1.91 12.64 1.52
CA TYR A 141 -2.86 12.38 2.60
C TYR A 141 -2.19 11.63 3.76
N TYR A 142 -1.46 10.54 3.51
CA TYR A 142 -0.76 9.76 4.56
C TYR A 142 0.14 10.61 5.45
N VAL A 143 0.87 11.56 4.86
CA VAL A 143 1.83 12.41 5.59
C VAL A 143 1.11 13.53 6.34
N TYR A 144 0.18 14.23 5.68
CA TYR A 144 -0.40 15.46 6.23
C TYR A 144 -1.61 15.21 7.14
N SER A 145 -2.37 14.13 6.98
CA SER A 145 -3.57 13.89 7.77
C SER A 145 -3.26 13.75 9.26
N THR A 146 -2.21 13.01 9.62
CA THR A 146 -1.78 12.86 11.01
C THR A 146 -1.31 14.19 11.60
N ILE A 147 -0.59 15.02 10.82
CA ILE A 147 -0.11 16.35 11.26
C ILE A 147 -1.29 17.31 11.46
N TYR A 148 -2.28 17.25 10.57
CA TYR A 148 -3.48 18.08 10.66
C TYR A 148 -4.34 17.68 11.87
N TRP A 149 -4.56 16.40 12.09
CA TRP A 149 -5.34 15.93 13.24
C TRP A 149 -4.68 16.29 14.57
N THR A 150 -3.36 16.16 14.67
CA THR A 150 -2.65 16.58 15.89
C THR A 150 -2.65 18.09 16.08
N SER A 151 -2.68 18.89 15.00
CA SER A 151 -2.75 20.36 15.12
C SER A 151 -4.10 20.87 15.62
N ILE A 152 -5.19 20.15 15.33
CA ILE A 152 -6.53 20.44 15.87
C ILE A 152 -6.77 19.82 17.26
N GLY A 153 -5.73 19.25 17.88
CA GLY A 153 -5.76 18.75 19.27
C GLY A 153 -6.16 17.29 19.44
N ILE A 154 -6.22 16.50 18.36
CA ILE A 154 -6.49 15.06 18.44
C ILE A 154 -5.23 14.34 18.91
N SER A 155 -5.36 13.47 19.90
CA SER A 155 -4.21 12.73 20.43
C SER A 155 -3.67 11.72 19.41
N VAL A 156 -2.39 11.38 19.51
CA VAL A 156 -1.76 10.35 18.66
C VAL A 156 -2.52 9.02 18.73
N SER A 157 -3.03 8.64 19.91
CA SER A 157 -3.84 7.43 20.09
C SER A 157 -5.17 7.46 19.33
N GLN A 158 -5.85 8.61 19.29
CA GLN A 158 -7.07 8.79 18.52
C GLN A 158 -6.79 8.76 17.02
N THR A 159 -5.71 9.42 16.58
CA THR A 159 -5.23 9.35 15.20
C THR A 159 -4.95 7.92 14.76
N SER A 160 -4.33 7.10 15.61
CA SER A 160 -4.13 5.67 15.33
C SER A 160 -5.45 4.89 15.19
N LEU A 161 -6.47 5.19 16.01
CA LEU A 161 -7.79 4.57 15.88
C LEU A 161 -8.48 4.95 14.55
N LEU A 162 -8.38 6.21 14.14
CA LEU A 162 -8.91 6.68 12.85
C LEU A 162 -8.27 5.92 11.67
N TRP A 163 -6.95 5.72 11.72
CA TRP A 163 -6.25 4.89 10.73
C TRP A 163 -6.73 3.44 10.74
N GLY A 164 -6.94 2.85 11.93
CA GLY A 164 -7.47 1.50 12.08
C GLY A 164 -8.86 1.32 11.45
N ILE A 165 -9.75 2.30 11.63
CA ILE A 165 -11.09 2.31 11.03
C ILE A 165 -10.99 2.40 9.49
N GLY A 166 -10.08 3.22 8.97
CA GLY A 166 -9.83 3.32 7.53
C GLY A 166 -9.42 1.97 6.92
N VAL A 167 -8.48 1.25 7.55
CA VAL A 167 -8.06 -0.07 7.08
C VAL A 167 -9.15 -1.12 7.26
N LEU A 168 -9.95 -1.04 8.31
CA LEU A 168 -11.09 -1.94 8.50
C LEU A 168 -12.11 -1.79 7.35
N ALA A 169 -12.39 -0.56 6.92
CA ALA A 169 -13.24 -0.31 5.77
C ALA A 169 -12.64 -0.87 4.47
N GLU A 170 -11.32 -0.77 4.28
CA GLU A 170 -10.60 -1.38 3.14
C GLU A 170 -10.76 -2.92 3.15
N ILE A 171 -10.66 -3.57 4.31
CA ILE A 171 -10.87 -5.02 4.47
C ILE A 171 -12.29 -5.43 4.05
N VAL A 172 -13.31 -4.71 4.53
CA VAL A 172 -14.71 -4.99 4.18
C VAL A 172 -14.90 -4.88 2.67
N LEU A 173 -14.34 -3.86 2.04
CA LEU A 173 -14.40 -3.69 0.58
C LEU A 173 -13.71 -4.84 -0.15
N PHE A 174 -12.51 -5.26 0.26
CA PHE A 174 -11.84 -6.42 -0.34
C PHE A 174 -12.63 -7.71 -0.20
N PHE A 175 -13.36 -7.88 0.89
CA PHE A 175 -14.25 -9.02 1.06
C PHE A 175 -15.40 -9.02 0.04
N PHE A 176 -15.96 -7.84 -0.24
CA PHE A 176 -17.02 -7.67 -1.24
C PHE A 176 -16.52 -7.45 -2.67
N SER A 177 -15.24 -7.20 -2.89
CA SER A 177 -14.68 -6.77 -4.17
C SER A 177 -14.93 -7.81 -5.26
N ARG A 178 -14.73 -9.08 -4.92
CA ARG A 178 -15.00 -10.20 -5.84
C ARG A 178 -16.44 -10.18 -6.33
N ARG A 179 -17.42 -9.81 -5.50
CA ARG A 179 -18.83 -9.76 -5.91
C ARG A 179 -19.21 -8.45 -6.61
N LEU A 180 -18.58 -7.35 -6.23
CA LEU A 180 -18.95 -6.00 -6.69
C LEU A 180 -18.30 -5.62 -8.03
N PHE A 181 -17.09 -6.13 -8.32
CA PHE A 181 -16.28 -5.73 -9.47
C PHE A 181 -16.12 -6.79 -10.55
N GLN A 182 -16.77 -7.96 -10.38
CA GLN A 182 -16.75 -9.07 -11.34
C GLN A 182 -17.11 -8.68 -12.79
N ASN A 183 -17.90 -7.62 -12.98
CA ASN A 183 -18.43 -7.21 -14.28
C ASN A 183 -17.94 -5.82 -14.72
N ILE A 184 -17.03 -5.19 -13.97
CA ILE A 184 -16.58 -3.81 -14.23
C ILE A 184 -15.20 -3.84 -14.86
N SER A 185 -15.01 -3.11 -15.97
CA SER A 185 -13.71 -3.01 -16.62
C SER A 185 -12.70 -2.25 -15.76
N ILE A 186 -11.43 -2.63 -15.86
CA ILE A 186 -10.29 -1.99 -15.17
C ILE A 186 -10.23 -0.47 -15.45
N SER A 187 -10.52 -0.05 -16.68
CA SER A 187 -10.53 1.35 -17.06
C SER A 187 -11.60 2.14 -16.30
N VAL A 188 -12.81 1.59 -16.15
CA VAL A 188 -13.90 2.21 -15.39
C VAL A 188 -13.52 2.32 -13.92
N LEU A 189 -12.90 1.29 -13.35
CA LEU A 189 -12.38 1.30 -11.98
C LEU A 189 -11.37 2.44 -11.76
N LEU A 190 -10.46 2.67 -12.72
CA LEU A 190 -9.50 3.78 -12.67
C LEU A 190 -10.17 5.16 -12.77
N TYR A 191 -11.21 5.31 -13.59
CA TYR A 191 -11.96 6.57 -13.63
C TYR A 191 -12.71 6.83 -12.33
N ILE A 192 -13.38 5.81 -11.77
CA ILE A 192 -14.10 5.93 -10.50
C ILE A 192 -13.13 6.34 -9.38
N SER A 193 -11.93 5.73 -9.30
CA SER A 193 -10.94 6.09 -8.29
C SER A 193 -10.41 7.52 -8.49
N ALA A 194 -10.17 7.95 -9.73
CA ALA A 194 -9.77 9.31 -10.04
C ALA A 194 -10.84 10.34 -9.61
N PHE A 195 -12.11 10.11 -9.94
CA PHE A 195 -13.21 10.98 -9.53
C PHE A 195 -13.42 10.99 -8.01
N ALA A 196 -13.31 9.83 -7.36
CA ALA A 196 -13.37 9.74 -5.90
C ALA A 196 -12.23 10.53 -5.24
N CYS A 197 -11.02 10.50 -5.81
CA CYS A 197 -9.88 11.27 -5.34
C CYS A 197 -10.10 12.78 -5.46
N VAL A 198 -10.68 13.25 -6.57
CA VAL A 198 -11.05 14.67 -6.74
C VAL A 198 -12.14 15.07 -5.75
N GLY A 199 -13.19 14.26 -5.61
CA GLY A 199 -14.27 14.47 -4.65
C GLY A 199 -13.73 14.56 -3.22
N ARG A 200 -12.81 13.68 -2.84
CA ARG A 200 -12.16 13.69 -1.53
C ARG A 200 -11.49 15.04 -1.23
N TRP A 201 -10.63 15.52 -2.13
CA TRP A 201 -9.95 16.80 -1.94
C TRP A 201 -10.90 17.99 -1.94
N ALA A 202 -11.95 17.96 -2.77
CA ALA A 202 -12.99 18.98 -2.76
C ALA A 202 -13.71 19.03 -1.40
N VAL A 203 -14.06 17.87 -0.83
CA VAL A 203 -14.72 17.82 0.49
C VAL A 203 -13.78 18.33 1.60
N ILE A 204 -12.51 17.91 1.61
CA ILE A 204 -11.50 18.41 2.58
C ILE A 204 -11.36 19.93 2.48
N GLY A 205 -11.43 20.50 1.28
CA GLY A 205 -11.29 21.94 1.07
C GLY A 205 -12.53 22.78 1.43
N TYR A 206 -13.71 22.16 1.53
CA TYR A 206 -14.98 22.87 1.75
C TYR A 206 -15.58 22.67 3.14
N ILE A 207 -15.29 21.54 3.81
CA ILE A 207 -15.94 21.18 5.07
C ILE A 207 -14.89 21.09 6.18
N GLU A 208 -14.96 22.04 7.13
CA GLU A 208 -14.09 22.10 8.32
C GLU A 208 -14.63 21.27 9.51
N ASP A 209 -15.57 20.36 9.26
CA ASP A 209 -16.26 19.60 10.29
C ASP A 209 -15.57 18.25 10.56
N PHE A 210 -15.21 18.01 11.82
CA PHE A 210 -14.45 16.83 12.29
C PHE A 210 -15.09 15.49 11.89
N LEU A 211 -16.42 15.44 11.82
CA LEU A 211 -17.17 14.22 11.45
C LEU A 211 -17.03 13.88 9.96
N VAL A 212 -16.78 14.89 9.13
CA VAL A 212 -16.57 14.73 7.69
C VAL A 212 -15.14 14.29 7.42
N ASP A 213 -14.14 14.70 8.20
CA ASP A 213 -12.78 14.17 8.10
C ASP A 213 -12.68 12.67 8.42
N ILE A 214 -13.50 12.18 9.37
CA ILE A 214 -13.61 10.74 9.66
C ILE A 214 -14.23 9.99 8.48
N LEU A 215 -15.29 10.56 7.88
CA LEU A 215 -15.91 9.99 6.68
C LEU A 215 -14.94 10.02 5.50
N ILE A 216 -14.17 11.10 5.32
CA ILE A 216 -13.12 11.25 4.32
C ILE A 216 -11.97 10.29 4.57
N ALA A 217 -11.54 10.04 5.81
CA ALA A 217 -10.49 9.05 6.12
C ALA A 217 -10.93 7.65 5.73
N THR A 218 -12.19 7.32 6.00
CA THR A 218 -12.84 6.09 5.57
C THR A 218 -12.96 6.04 4.03
N TYR A 219 -13.21 7.18 3.39
CA TYR A 219 -13.31 7.34 1.93
C TYR A 219 -11.94 7.41 1.21
N ALA A 220 -10.87 7.81 1.91
CA ALA A 220 -9.51 7.96 1.38
C ALA A 220 -8.85 6.60 1.20
N GLN A 221 -9.08 5.69 2.15
CA GLN A 221 -8.69 4.29 2.04
C GLN A 221 -9.51 3.52 0.99
N PHE A 222 -10.66 4.07 0.57
CA PHE A 222 -11.62 3.51 -0.40
C PHE A 222 -11.08 3.39 -1.83
N ASN A 223 -9.76 3.50 -2.04
CA ASN A 223 -9.18 3.48 -3.36
C ASN A 223 -9.16 2.07 -3.96
N LEU A 224 -10.22 1.83 -4.72
CA LEU A 224 -10.40 0.97 -5.89
C LEU A 224 -9.19 0.85 -6.84
N CYS A 225 -8.03 1.44 -6.56
CA CYS A 225 -6.83 1.32 -7.36
C CYS A 225 -6.05 0.03 -7.06
N ARG A 226 -6.16 -0.53 -5.84
CA ARG A 226 -5.54 -1.82 -5.49
C ARG A 226 -6.33 -3.04 -6.01
N VAL A 227 -7.64 -2.90 -6.16
CA VAL A 227 -8.56 -3.93 -6.65
C VAL A 227 -8.24 -4.37 -8.10
N PRO A 228 -8.09 -3.47 -9.10
CA PRO A 228 -7.81 -3.83 -10.48
C PRO A 228 -6.41 -4.40 -10.67
N LEU A 229 -5.43 -4.02 -9.82
CA LEU A 229 -4.10 -4.64 -9.86
C LEU A 229 -4.14 -6.11 -9.44
N CYS A 230 -4.93 -6.45 -8.41
CA CYS A 230 -5.13 -7.84 -7.97
C CYS A 230 -6.02 -8.63 -8.94
N ASP A 231 -7.08 -8.01 -9.48
CA ASP A 231 -7.93 -8.65 -10.49
C ASP A 231 -7.18 -8.83 -11.82
N CYS A 232 -6.28 -7.94 -12.23
CA CYS A 232 -5.39 -8.21 -13.37
C CYS A 232 -4.56 -9.48 -13.15
N THR A 233 -4.10 -9.75 -11.93
CA THR A 233 -3.32 -10.98 -11.63
C THR A 233 -4.22 -12.23 -11.58
N LEU A 234 -5.45 -12.09 -11.08
CA LEU A 234 -6.44 -13.18 -11.02
C LEU A 234 -7.07 -13.50 -12.38
N TYR A 235 -7.37 -12.49 -13.20
CA TYR A 235 -7.99 -12.63 -14.51
C TYR A 235 -6.99 -13.23 -15.52
N HIS A 236 -5.71 -12.86 -15.44
CA HIS A 236 -4.65 -13.50 -16.25
C HIS A 236 -4.43 -14.98 -15.90
N HIS A 237 -4.85 -15.42 -14.71
CA HIS A 237 -4.74 -16.82 -14.24
C HIS A 237 -5.98 -17.67 -14.54
N ALA A 238 -7.16 -17.06 -14.65
CA ALA A 238 -8.38 -17.78 -15.02
C ALA A 238 -8.45 -18.12 -16.52
N THR A 239 -7.72 -17.38 -17.36
CA THR A 239 -7.64 -17.65 -18.80
C THR A 239 -6.19 -17.83 -19.21
N ALA A 240 -5.74 -19.08 -19.28
CA ALA A 240 -4.58 -19.50 -20.04
C ALA A 240 -4.82 -19.27 -21.55
N LYS A 241 -4.91 -18.00 -21.96
CA LYS A 241 -4.80 -17.58 -23.35
C LYS A 241 -3.76 -16.47 -23.43
N PRO A 242 -2.73 -16.62 -24.29
CA PRO A 242 -1.93 -15.48 -24.69
C PRO A 242 -2.83 -14.54 -25.49
N TYR A 243 -2.39 -13.29 -25.67
CA TYR A 243 -3.09 -12.19 -26.34
C TYR A 243 -3.89 -11.27 -25.42
N CYS A 244 -3.19 -10.21 -25.06
CA CYS A 244 -3.66 -8.84 -24.90
C CYS A 244 -4.75 -8.50 -25.94
N GLU A 245 -6.03 -8.73 -25.63
CA GLU A 245 -7.14 -8.03 -26.28
C GLU A 245 -7.45 -6.75 -25.51
N VAL A 246 -6.50 -5.82 -25.58
CA VAL A 246 -6.74 -4.37 -25.46
C VAL A 246 -7.29 -3.82 -26.80
N THR A 247 -7.57 -4.69 -27.76
CA THR A 247 -7.97 -4.38 -29.14
C THR A 247 -9.47 -4.16 -29.37
N ARG A 248 -10.32 -4.10 -28.33
CA ARG A 248 -11.67 -3.51 -28.48
C ARG A 248 -11.75 -2.12 -27.86
N PHE A 249 -10.93 -1.24 -28.42
CA PHE A 249 -11.18 0.19 -28.46
C PHE A 249 -11.30 0.60 -29.93
N VAL A 250 -12.40 0.18 -30.55
CA VAL A 250 -13.12 0.87 -31.63
C VAL A 250 -14.61 0.62 -31.38
#